data_AF-A0A960DM33-F1
#
_entry.id   AF-A0A960DM33-F1
#
_cell.length_a   1.000
_cell.length_b   1.000
_cell.length_c   1.000
_cell.angle_alpha   90.00
_cell.angle_beta   90.00
_cell.angle_gamma   90.00
#
_symmetry.space_group_name_H-M   'P 1'
#
loop_
_entity.id
_entity.type
_entity.pdbx_description
1 polymer ?
#
loop_
_entity_poly.entity_id
_entity_poly.type
_entity_poly.pdbx_seq_one_letter_code
_entity_poly.pdbx_strand_id
1 'polypeptide(L)' 'PTTGPAIEATDEFIDRLLQVNTRGSFAGAREAAKRMTHGGVIINMLSTTAFKGNVGISAYITSKHALVGTTKALALEFG' A
#
# COMPACT_ATOMS: atom_id res chain seq x y z
N PRO A 1 17.50 4.04 -3.69
CA PRO A 1 17.43 3.39 -2.35
C PRO A 1 16.01 2.87 -2.08
N THR A 2 15.87 1.70 -1.45
CA THR A 2 14.56 1.18 -0.96
C THR A 2 14.43 1.32 0.57
N THR A 3 15.53 1.71 1.23
CA THR A 3 15.71 1.81 2.68
C THR A 3 16.69 2.97 2.97
N GLY A 4 16.66 3.53 4.18
CA GLY A 4 17.53 4.62 4.63
C GLY A 4 17.03 5.27 5.95
N PRO A 5 17.87 6.07 6.62
CA PRO A 5 17.46 6.86 7.78
C PRO A 5 16.28 7.78 7.44
N ALA A 6 15.34 7.94 8.38
CA ALA A 6 14.15 8.78 8.14
C ALA A 6 14.51 10.23 7.81
N ILE A 7 15.57 10.75 8.43
CA ILE A 7 16.06 12.12 8.24
C ILE A 7 16.70 12.39 6.86
N GLU A 8 17.02 11.33 6.11
CA GLU A 8 17.60 11.42 4.76
C GLU A 8 16.55 11.11 3.67
N ALA A 9 15.33 10.72 4.05
CA ALA A 9 14.29 10.40 3.10
C ALA A 9 13.82 11.66 2.38
N THR A 10 13.96 11.70 1.05
CA THR A 10 13.43 12.81 0.24
C THR A 10 11.94 12.62 -0.02
N ASP A 11 11.24 13.73 -0.28
CA ASP A 11 9.83 13.70 -0.63
C ASP A 11 9.59 12.88 -1.90
N GLU A 12 10.45 13.00 -2.92
CA GLU A 12 10.34 12.22 -4.16
C GLU A 12 10.44 10.70 -3.90
N PHE A 13 11.26 10.31 -2.93
CA PHE A 13 11.37 8.91 -2.54
C PHE A 13 10.10 8.41 -1.85
N ILE A 14 9.57 9.20 -0.91
CA ILE A 14 8.31 8.88 -0.20
C ILE A 14 7.16 8.82 -1.20
N ASP A 15 7.06 9.81 -2.08
CA ASP A 15 6.05 9.88 -3.14
C ASP A 15 6.11 8.67 -4.04
N ARG A 16 7.31 8.29 -4.53
CA ARG A 16 7.47 7.10 -5.36
C ARG A 16 6.96 5.84 -4.65
N LEU A 17 7.24 5.68 -3.35
CA LEU A 17 6.76 4.53 -2.58
C LEU A 17 5.23 4.53 -2.44
N LEU A 18 4.61 5.68 -2.16
CA LEU A 18 3.16 5.81 -2.07
C LEU A 18 2.48 5.58 -3.42
N GLN A 19 3.04 6.13 -4.50
CA GLN A 19 2.53 5.98 -5.86
C GLN A 19 2.50 4.51 -6.28
N VAL A 20 3.58 3.77 -6.03
CA VAL A 20 3.69 2.37 -6.42
C VAL A 20 2.91 1.46 -5.46
N ASN A 21 3.20 1.52 -4.16
CA ASN A 21 2.68 0.54 -3.20
C ASN A 21 1.23 0.80 -2.82
N THR A 22 0.81 2.05 -2.73
CA THR A 22 -0.52 2.40 -2.21
C THR A 22 -1.46 2.73 -3.36
N ARG A 23 -1.14 3.76 -4.15
CA ARG A 23 -2.01 4.21 -5.24
C ARG A 23 -2.11 3.17 -6.35
N GLY A 24 -1.01 2.51 -6.71
CA GLY A 24 -0.98 1.44 -7.69
C GLY A 24 -1.91 0.28 -7.31
N SER A 25 -1.81 -0.21 -6.06
CA SER A 25 -2.69 -1.26 -5.54
C SER A 25 -4.15 -0.83 -5.47
N PHE A 26 -4.44 0.41 -5.05
CA PHE A 26 -5.81 0.95 -5.09
C PHE A 26 -6.38 0.92 -6.51
N ALA A 27 -5.63 1.44 -7.48
CA ALA A 27 -6.06 1.51 -8.88
C ALA A 27 -6.29 0.10 -9.45
N GLY A 28 -5.38 -0.83 -9.18
CA GLY A 28 -5.52 -2.23 -9.58
C GLY A 28 -6.76 -2.88 -8.97
N ALA A 29 -6.99 -2.72 -7.67
CA ALA A 29 -8.17 -3.24 -6.99
C ALA A 29 -9.47 -2.67 -7.57
N ARG A 30 -9.54 -1.36 -7.78
CA ARG A 30 -10.71 -0.70 -8.40
C ARG A 30 -11.00 -1.24 -9.80
N GLU A 31 -9.97 -1.40 -10.63
CA GLU A 31 -10.15 -1.91 -11.98
C GLU A 31 -10.47 -3.41 -12.03
N ALA A 32 -9.92 -4.19 -11.10
CA ALA A 32 -10.28 -5.60 -10.93
C ALA A 32 -11.74 -5.75 -10.50
N ALA A 33 -12.18 -4.99 -9.47
CA ALA A 33 -13.55 -5.03 -8.97
C ALA A 33 -14.59 -4.74 -10.06
N LYS A 34 -14.34 -3.73 -10.92
CA LYS A 34 -15.20 -3.44 -12.09
C LYS A 34 -15.40 -4.61 -13.06
N ARG A 35 -14.44 -5.55 -13.10
CA ARG A 35 -14.45 -6.72 -14.02
C ARG A 35 -14.97 -7.99 -13.33
N MET A 36 -15.04 -8.01 -12.00
CA MET A 36 -15.53 -9.14 -11.20
C MET A 36 -17.06 -9.16 -11.13
N THR A 37 -17.72 -9.44 -12.26
CA THR A 37 -19.19 -9.45 -12.37
C THR A 37 -19.87 -10.68 -11.77
N HIS A 38 -19.12 -11.75 -11.51
CA HIS A 38 -19.63 -13.02 -11.00
C HIS A 38 -18.94 -13.42 -9.68
N GLY A 39 -18.59 -12.42 -8.86
CA GLY A 39 -17.79 -12.59 -7.65
C GLY A 39 -16.28 -12.65 -7.92
N GLY A 40 -15.51 -12.70 -6.84
CA GLY A 40 -14.05 -12.73 -6.91
C GLY A 40 -13.37 -12.34 -5.60
N VAL A 41 -12.04 -12.51 -5.56
CA VAL A 41 -11.22 -12.14 -4.41
C VAL A 41 -10.05 -11.28 -4.88
N ILE A 42 -9.88 -10.10 -4.27
CA ILE A 42 -8.73 -9.22 -4.49
C ILE A 42 -7.79 -9.36 -3.30
N ILE A 43 -6.52 -9.69 -3.56
CA ILE A 43 -5.49 -9.84 -2.53
C ILE A 43 -4.44 -8.75 -2.69
N ASN A 44 -4.36 -7.83 -1.73
CA ASN A 44 -3.32 -6.82 -1.67
C ASN A 44 -2.11 -7.32 -0.86
N MET A 45 -0.91 -7.29 -1.46
CA MET A 45 0.32 -7.72 -0.80
C MET A 45 0.88 -6.64 0.14
N LEU A 46 0.71 -6.90 1.44
CA LEU A 46 1.20 -6.05 2.54
C LEU A 46 2.61 -6.46 2.98
N SER A 47 3.04 -5.99 4.15
CA SER A 47 4.25 -6.41 4.83
C SER A 47 3.96 -6.60 6.32
N THR A 48 4.68 -7.51 6.98
CA THR A 48 4.63 -7.62 8.44
C THR A 48 5.05 -6.30 9.10
N THR A 49 5.98 -5.57 8.49
CA THR A 49 6.43 -4.24 8.93
C THR A 49 5.38 -3.14 8.76
N ALA A 50 4.26 -3.41 8.08
CA ALA A 50 3.12 -2.50 8.14
C ALA A 50 2.49 -2.49 9.54
N PHE A 51 2.63 -3.58 10.30
CA PHE A 51 2.02 -3.73 11.63
C PHE A 51 3.05 -3.58 12.77
N LYS A 52 4.34 -3.48 12.43
CA LYS A 52 5.44 -3.31 13.39
C LYS A 52 6.49 -2.37 12.81
N GLY A 53 7.02 -1.48 13.66
CA GLY A 53 8.13 -0.61 13.27
C GLY A 53 9.40 -1.40 12.92
N ASN A 54 10.25 -0.84 12.07
CA ASN A 54 11.62 -1.31 11.84
C ASN A 54 12.51 -0.14 11.44
N VAL A 55 13.73 -0.11 11.97
CA VAL A 55 14.69 0.98 11.75
C VAL A 55 15.13 0.97 10.29
N GLY A 56 15.29 2.17 9.71
CA GLY A 56 15.81 2.36 8.35
C GLY A 56 14.81 2.09 7.22
N ILE A 57 13.53 1.86 7.53
CA ILE A 57 12.50 1.62 6.50
C ILE A 57 11.19 2.37 6.75
N SER A 58 11.23 3.50 7.46
CA SER A 58 10.03 4.27 7.82
C SER A 58 9.19 4.67 6.61
N ALA A 59 9.79 5.19 5.53
CA ALA A 59 9.06 5.55 4.31
C ALA A 59 8.34 4.35 3.66
N TYR A 60 9.00 3.18 3.64
CA TYR A 60 8.38 1.95 3.17
C TYR A 60 7.22 1.50 4.07
N ILE A 61 7.44 1.54 5.40
CA ILE A 61 6.41 1.24 6.39
C ILE A 61 5.20 2.14 6.20
N THR A 62 5.38 3.45 6.03
CA THR A 62 4.29 4.40 5.73
C THR A 62 3.46 3.95 4.54
N SER A 63 4.10 3.61 3.41
CA SER A 63 3.38 3.17 2.21
C SER A 63 2.60 1.86 2.41
N LYS A 64 3.16 0.91 3.17
CA LYS A 64 2.51 -0.38 3.45
C LYS A 64 1.42 -0.26 4.52
N HIS A 65 1.58 0.62 5.51
CA HIS A 65 0.55 0.92 6.50
C HIS A 65 -0.65 1.62 5.86
N ALA A 66 -0.41 2.56 4.93
CA ALA A 66 -1.48 3.17 4.15
C ALA A 66 -2.31 2.10 3.40
N LEU A 67 -1.63 1.12 2.79
CA LEU A 67 -2.31 0.02 2.09
C LEU A 67 -3.14 -0.88 3.02
N VAL A 68 -2.79 -1.00 4.32
CA VAL A 68 -3.63 -1.72 5.31
C VAL A 68 -4.99 -1.04 5.44
N GLY A 69 -4.99 0.28 5.70
CA GLY A 69 -6.22 1.07 5.83
C GLY A 69 -7.05 1.04 4.54
N THR A 70 -6.39 1.24 3.40
CA THR A 70 -7.03 1.14 2.08
C THR A 70 -7.66 -0.22 1.85
N THR A 71 -6.98 -1.32 2.16
CA THR A 71 -7.53 -2.68 1.97
C THR A 71 -8.77 -2.92 2.81
N LYS A 72 -8.78 -2.43 4.06
CA LYS A 72 -9.97 -2.51 4.93
C LYS A 72 -11.14 -1.71 4.37
N ALA A 73 -10.90 -0.48 3.89
CA ALA A 73 -11.93 0.34 3.29
C ALA A 73 -12.49 -0.29 2.01
N LEU A 74 -11.62 -0.76 1.11
CA LEU A 74 -12.04 -1.43 -0.12
C LEU A 74 -12.84 -2.72 0.14
N ALA A 75 -12.49 -3.47 1.18
CA ALA A 75 -13.29 -4.63 1.58
C ALA A 75 -14.72 -4.22 1.93
N LEU A 76 -14.91 -3.15 2.71
CA LEU A 76 -16.24 -2.62 3.04
C LEU A 76 -16.99 -2.07 1.83
N GLU A 77 -16.28 -1.46 0.87
CA GLU A 77 -16.89 -0.91 -0.35
C GLU A 77 -17.29 -2.00 -1.36
N PHE A 78 -16.52 -3.09 -1.45
CA PHE A 78 -16.74 -4.15 -2.44
C PHE A 78 -17.66 -5.29 -1.96
N GLY A 79 -17.88 -5.42 -0.64
CA GLY A 79 -18.83 -6.38 -0.05
C GLY A 79 -18.13 -7.58 0.56
#